data_AF-A0A973JSZ7-F1
#
_entry.id   AF-A0A973JSZ7-F1
#
_cell.length_a   1.000
_cell.length_b   1.000
_cell.length_c   1.000
_cell.angle_alpha   90.00
_cell.angle_beta   90.00
_cell.angle_gamma   90.00
#
_symmetry.space_group_name_H-M   'P 1'
#
loop_
_entity.id
_entity.type
_entity.pdbx_description
1 polymer ?
#
loop_
_entity_poly.entity_id
_entity_poly.type
_entity_poly.pdbx_seq_one_letter_code
_entity_poly.pdbx_strand_id
1 'polypeptide(L)' 'YIEENPIIEVRKTSIDLGLTFATVSKCVDLFVQHGILIQYKGNKRNRLFAYDAYLQLLREGTEVLL' A
#
# COMPACT_ATOMS: atom_id res chain seq x y z
N TYR A 1 2.68 -5.80 8.07
CA TYR A 1 2.84 -4.41 7.60
C TYR A 1 1.80 -3.96 6.60
N ILE A 2 1.79 -4.37 5.31
CA ILE A 2 0.81 -3.82 4.33
C ILE A 2 -0.63 -4.27 4.58
N GLU A 3 -0.86 -5.39 5.27
CA GLU A 3 -2.19 -5.79 5.73
C GLU A 3 -2.69 -4.92 6.89
N GLU A 4 -1.78 -4.47 7.77
CA GLU A 4 -2.07 -3.57 8.90
C GLU A 4 -2.10 -2.08 8.45
N ASN A 5 -1.37 -1.77 7.38
CA ASN A 5 -1.24 -0.44 6.77
C ASN A 5 -1.53 -0.57 5.28
N PRO A 6 -2.80 -0.78 4.86
CA PRO A 6 -3.16 -1.06 3.47
C PRO A 6 -3.00 0.14 2.53
N ILE A 7 -2.69 1.32 3.07
CA ILE A 7 -2.33 2.51 2.31
C ILE A 7 -0.96 2.97 2.80
N ILE A 8 0.02 2.97 1.90
CA ILE A 8 1.42 3.27 2.24
C ILE A 8 2.03 4.36 1.37
N GLU A 9 3.06 5.01 1.91
CA GLU A 9 4.01 5.86 1.19
C GLU A 9 5.42 5.29 1.40
N VAL A 10 6.22 5.16 0.34
CA VAL A 10 7.56 4.51 0.39
C VAL A 10 8.46 5.12 1.49
N ARG A 11 8.48 6.44 1.62
CA ARG A 11 9.33 7.11 2.63
C ARG A 11 8.87 6.79 4.05
N LYS A 12 7.57 6.89 4.32
CA LYS A 12 7.01 6.56 5.63
C LYS A 12 7.29 5.10 5.99
N THR A 13 6.99 4.18 5.07
CA THR A 13 7.25 2.75 5.26
C THR A 13 8.73 2.43 5.51
N SER A 14 9.65 3.16 4.88
CA SER A 14 11.09 3.00 5.13
C SER A 14 11.49 3.36 6.56
N ILE A 15 10.89 4.42 7.12
CA ILE A 15 11.10 4.83 8.50
C ILE A 15 10.48 3.80 9.46
N ASP A 16 9.22 3.42 9.21
CA ASP A 16 8.47 2.52 10.08
C ASP A 16 9.07 1.10 10.16
N LEU A 17 9.70 0.63 9.07
CA LEU A 17 10.38 -0.67 9.01
C LEU A 17 11.88 -0.63 9.32
N GLY A 18 12.48 0.56 9.48
CA GLY A 18 13.93 0.69 9.63
C GLY A 18 14.73 0.23 8.42
N LEU A 19 14.15 0.30 7.22
CA LEU A 19 14.77 -0.12 5.95
C LEU A 19 15.18 1.07 5.11
N THR A 20 16.12 0.87 4.18
CA THR A 20 16.45 1.94 3.23
C THR A 20 15.29 2.24 2.29
N PHE A 21 15.15 3.50 1.88
CA PHE A 21 14.18 3.91 0.87
C PHE A 21 14.27 3.06 -0.41
N ALA A 22 15.49 2.75 -0.87
CA ALA A 22 15.71 1.93 -2.06
C ALA A 22 15.21 0.49 -1.89
N THR A 23 15.39 -0.11 -0.72
CA THR A 23 14.84 -1.45 -0.41
C THR A 23 13.32 -1.44 -0.48
N VAL A 24 12.68 -0.49 0.22
CA VAL A 24 11.21 -0.40 0.23
C VAL A 24 10.67 -0.08 -1.16
N SER A 25 11.31 0.80 -1.92
CA SER A 25 10.91 1.11 -3.30
C SER A 25 10.90 -0.14 -4.17
N LYS A 26 11.96 -0.97 -4.10
CA LYS A 26 12.01 -2.23 -4.87
C LYS A 26 10.90 -3.20 -4.46
N CYS A 27 10.61 -3.32 -3.16
CA CYS A 27 9.51 -4.16 -2.69
C CYS A 27 8.15 -3.64 -3.17
N VAL A 28 7.92 -2.33 -3.12
CA VAL A 28 6.70 -1.70 -3.64
C VAL A 28 6.57 -1.94 -5.14
N ASP A 29 7.65 -1.79 -5.90
CA ASP A 29 7.64 -2.06 -7.35
C ASP A 29 7.29 -3.52 -7.64
N LEU A 30 7.83 -4.49 -6.88
CA LEU A 30 7.46 -5.90 -6.99
C LEU A 30 5.97 -6.13 -6.69
N PHE A 31 5.43 -5.51 -5.64
CA PHE A 31 4.00 -5.62 -5.33
C PHE A 31 3.13 -5.02 -6.42
N VAL A 32 3.54 -3.90 -7.02
CA VAL A 32 2.84 -3.30 -8.16
C VAL A 32 2.89 -4.20 -9.38
N GLN A 33 4.05 -4.79 -9.68
CA GLN A 33 4.21 -5.75 -10.79
C GLN A 33 3.31 -6.98 -10.64
N HIS A 34 3.13 -7.45 -9.41
CA HIS A 34 2.25 -8.58 -9.09
C HIS A 34 0.78 -8.19 -8.85
N GLY A 35 0.42 -6.92 -9.03
CA GLY A 35 -0.97 -6.44 -8.86
C GLY A 35 -1.46 -6.40 -7.41
N ILE A 36 -0.57 -6.54 -6.43
CA ILE A 36 -0.89 -6.47 -5.00
C ILE A 36 -1.12 -5.02 -4.58
N LEU A 37 -0.22 -4.12 -4.98
CA LEU A 37 -0.33 -2.68 -4.71
C LEU A 37 -0.70 -1.92 -5.98
N ILE A 38 -1.62 -0.97 -5.85
CA ILE A 38 -2.01 -0.06 -6.93
C ILE A 38 -1.58 1.36 -6.57
N GLN A 39 -0.88 2.02 -7.50
CA GLN A 39 -0.49 3.42 -7.32
C GLN A 39 -1.72 4.33 -7.47
N TYR A 40 -2.00 5.14 -6.45
CA TYR A 40 -3.04 6.17 -6.53
C TYR A 40 -2.56 7.35 -7.40
N LYS A 41 -3.50 7.98 -8.12
CA LYS A 41 -3.25 9.22 -8.85
C LYS A 41 -3.06 10.35 -7.82
N GLY A 42 -1.81 10.68 -7.52
CA GLY A 42 -1.44 11.66 -6.50
C GLY A 42 -0.19 12.45 -6.86
N ASN A 43 0.12 13.48 -6.05
CA ASN A 43 1.20 14.41 -6.27
C ASN A 43 2.57 13.70 -6.34
N LYS A 44 3.47 14.15 -7.23
CA LYS A 44 4.73 13.45 -7.57
C LYS A 44 5.64 13.16 -6.36
N ARG A 45 5.52 13.94 -5.28
CA ARG A 45 6.38 13.86 -4.08
C ARG A 45 5.92 12.85 -3.03
N ASN A 46 4.62 12.51 -2.98
CA ASN A 46 4.05 11.63 -1.97
C ASN A 46 3.12 10.62 -2.65
N ARG A 47 3.70 9.75 -3.48
CA ARG A 47 2.95 8.69 -4.15
C ARG A 47 2.42 7.71 -3.10
N LEU A 48 1.12 7.56 -3.08
CA LEU A 48 0.42 6.58 -2.25
C LEU A 48 0.18 5.31 -3.04
N PHE A 49 0.30 4.18 -2.35
CA PHE A 49 0.02 2.85 -2.87
C PHE A 49 -1.00 2.17 -1.97
N ALA A 50 -2.00 1.55 -2.57
CA ALA A 50 -3.07 0.87 -1.85
C ALA A 50 -3.08 -0.62 -2.15
N TYR A 51 -3.29 -1.45 -1.13
CA TYR A 51 -3.64 -2.86 -1.28
C TYR A 51 -5.13 -2.98 -1.57
N ASP A 52 -5.52 -2.57 -2.79
CA ASP A 52 -6.92 -2.31 -3.14
C ASP A 52 -7.81 -3.54 -3.01
N ALA A 53 -7.36 -4.70 -3.49
CA ALA A 53 -8.10 -5.96 -3.36
C ALA A 53 -8.37 -6.34 -1.89
N TYR A 54 -7.41 -6.09 -1.00
CA TYR A 54 -7.58 -6.34 0.43
C TYR A 54 -8.57 -5.35 1.06
N LEU A 55 -8.50 -4.08 0.68
CA LEU A 55 -9.48 -3.06 1.12
C LEU A 55 -10.91 -3.37 0.63
N GLN A 56 -11.06 -3.90 -0.58
CA GLN A 56 -12.36 -4.36 -1.10
C GLN A 56 -12.91 -5.52 -0.26
N LEU A 57 -12.09 -6.54 0.02
CA LEU A 57 -12.48 -7.67 0.87
C LEU A 57 -12.92 -7.24 2.27
N LEU A 58 -12.19 -6.29 2.88
CA LEU A 58 -12.55 -5.75 4.19
C LEU A 58 -13.90 -5.01 4.16
N ARG A 59 -14.20 -4.28 3.08
CA ARG A 59 -15.47 -3.57 2.90
C ARG A 59 -16.63 -4.55 2.76
N GLU A 60 -16.50 -5.55 1.88
CA GLU A 60 -17.52 -6.59 1.68
C GLU A 60 -17.82 -7.36 2.98
N GLY A 61 -16.80 -7.62 3.80
CA GLY A 61 -16.96 -8.26 5.11
C GLY A 61 -17.50 -7.35 6.24
N THR A 62 -17.58 -6.03 6.02
CA THR A 62 -18.08 -5.05 7.00
C THR A 62 -19.36 -4.34 6.57
N GLU A 63 -20.02 -4.82 5.51
CA GLU A 63 -21.33 -4.33 5.13
C GLU A 63 -22.32 -4.55 6.28
N VAL A 64 -22.88 -3.46 6.79
CA VAL A 64 -23.98 -3.54 7.74
C VAL A 64 -25.19 -4.03 6.95
N LEU A 65 -25.60 -5.28 7.19
CA LEU A 65 -26.91 -5.78 6.78
C LEU A 65 -27.98 -4.95 7.51
N LEU A 66 -28.54 -3.95 6.82
CA LEU A 66 -29.77 -3.25 7.21
C LEU A 66 -30.97 -3.88 6.50
#